data_AF-A0A5K7YNR3-F1
#
_entry.id   AF-A0A5K7YNR3-F1
#
_cell.length_a   1.000
_cell.length_b   1.000
_cell.length_c   1.000
_cell.angle_alpha   90.00
_cell.angle_beta   90.00
_cell.angle_gamma   90.00
#
_symmetry.space_group_name_H-M   'P 1'
#
loop_
_entity.id
_entity.type
_entity.pdbx_description
1 polymer ?
#
loop_
_entity_poly.entity_id
_entity_poly.type
_entity_poly.pdbx_seq_one_letter_code
_entity_poly.pdbx_strand_id
1 'polypeptide(L)' 'MKFSDIFVPRWQNSNPEVRKRAVERLKDTKLLAQIAEMDDDSGVCQAARLRLDRLQVKETVT' A
#
# COMPACT_ATOMS: atom_id res chain seq x y z
N MET A 1 -19.65 6.64 -6.96
CA MET A 1 -18.23 7.07 -6.98
C MET A 1 -18.17 8.48 -6.41
N LYS A 2 -17.39 8.73 -5.36
CA LYS A 2 -17.23 10.07 -4.79
C LYS A 2 -16.15 10.81 -5.57
N PHE A 3 -16.47 11.98 -6.11
CA PHE A 3 -15.55 12.83 -6.88
C PHE A 3 -14.26 13.23 -6.13
N SER A 4 -14.18 12.95 -4.83
CA SER A 4 -13.04 13.18 -3.93
C SER A 4 -11.80 12.33 -4.23
N ASP A 5 -11.96 11.20 -4.94
CA ASP A 5 -10.89 10.22 -5.18
C ASP A 5 -9.78 10.70 -6.14
N ILE A 6 -9.99 11.85 -6.80
CA ILE A 6 -9.07 12.42 -7.80
C ILE A 6 -7.94 13.22 -7.14
N PHE A 7 -8.19 13.79 -5.95
CA PHE A 7 -7.24 14.67 -5.26
C PHE A 7 -6.45 13.98 -4.15
N VAL A 8 -6.79 12.74 -3.82
CA VAL A 8 -6.06 11.95 -2.83
C VAL A 8 -4.96 11.12 -3.51
N PRO A 9 -3.84 10.86 -2.81
CA PRO A 9 -2.91 9.82 -3.22
C PRO A 9 -3.64 8.50 -3.52
N ARG A 10 -3.17 7.76 -4.53
CA ARG A 10 -3.83 6.53 -4.99
C ARG A 10 -3.97 5.45 -3.90
N TRP A 11 -3.11 5.47 -2.88
CA TRP A 11 -3.17 4.55 -1.74
C TRP A 11 -4.25 4.94 -0.72
N GLN A 12 -4.91 6.10 -0.83
CA GLN A 12 -6.06 6.53 -0.02
C GLN A 12 -7.37 6.50 -0.80
N ASN A 13 -7.38 5.94 -2.02
CA ASN A 13 -8.55 5.91 -2.87
C ASN A 13 -9.67 5.06 -2.23
N SER A 14 -10.93 5.49 -2.38
CA SER A 14 -12.08 4.76 -1.85
C SER A 14 -12.19 3.33 -2.40
N ASN A 15 -11.68 3.07 -3.61
CA ASN A 15 -11.65 1.75 -4.21
C ASN A 15 -10.40 0.95 -3.74
N PRO A 16 -10.58 -0.18 -3.01
CA PRO A 16 -9.47 -0.99 -2.52
C PRO A 16 -8.59 -1.54 -3.65
N GLU A 17 -9.15 -1.80 -4.83
CA GLU A 17 -8.38 -2.27 -5.99
C GLU A 17 -7.44 -1.20 -6.56
N VAL A 18 -7.76 0.09 -6.36
CA VAL A 18 -6.85 1.19 -6.70
C VAL A 18 -5.74 1.29 -5.65
N ARG A 19 -6.09 1.14 -4.36
CA ARG A 19 -5.12 1.13 -3.26
C ARG A 19 -4.11 -0.02 -3.39
N LYS A 20 -4.54 -1.25 -3.67
CA LYS A 20 -3.67 -2.41 -3.92
C LYS A 20 -2.63 -2.11 -5.01
N ARG A 21 -3.06 -1.61 -6.16
CA ARG A 21 -2.17 -1.24 -7.28
C ARG A 21 -1.23 -0.07 -6.95
N ALA A 22 -1.60 0.78 -6.00
CA ALA A 22 -0.73 1.85 -5.51
C ALA A 22 0.34 1.26 -4.57
N VAL A 23 -0.08 0.42 -3.62
CA VAL A 23 0.77 -0.28 -2.65
C VAL A 23 1.90 -1.05 -3.33
N GLU A 24 1.60 -1.80 -4.39
CA GLU A 24 2.61 -2.55 -5.16
C GLU A 24 3.77 -1.66 -5.68
N ARG A 25 3.51 -0.37 -5.92
CA ARG A 25 4.49 0.58 -6.46
C ARG A 25 5.18 1.42 -5.38
N LEU A 26 4.69 1.40 -4.14
CA LEU A 26 5.31 2.12 -3.03
C LEU A 26 6.71 1.55 -2.73
N LYS A 27 7.58 2.45 -2.26
CA LYS A 27 8.93 2.14 -1.76
C LYS A 27 9.14 2.59 -0.32
N ASP A 28 8.26 3.44 0.20
CA ASP A 28 8.30 3.90 1.57
C ASP A 28 7.87 2.76 2.50
N THR A 29 8.84 2.18 3.19
CA THR A 29 8.66 1.04 4.08
C THR A 29 7.83 1.40 5.33
N LYS A 30 7.91 2.65 5.81
CA LYS A 30 7.11 3.12 6.94
C LYS A 30 5.64 3.24 6.54
N LEU A 31 5.37 3.86 5.39
CA LEU A 31 4.01 3.96 4.87
C LEU A 31 3.42 2.57 4.59
N LEU A 32 4.20 1.66 4.00
CA LEU A 32 3.77 0.28 3.77
C LEU A 32 3.43 -0.46 5.08
N ALA A 33 4.21 -0.25 6.15
CA ALA A 33 3.91 -0.83 7.46
C ALA A 33 2.58 -0.28 8.03
N GLN A 34 2.37 1.03 7.93
CA GLN A 34 1.11 1.65 8.38
C GLN A 34 -0.10 1.12 7.60
N ILE A 35 -0.01 1.03 6.27
CA ILE A 35 -1.09 0.48 5.43
C ILE A 35 -1.36 -0.99 5.79
N ALA A 36 -0.31 -1.78 6.06
CA ALA A 36 -0.48 -3.19 6.43
C ALA A 36 -1.22 -3.39 7.77
N GLU A 37 -1.18 -2.40 8.66
CA GLU A 37 -1.82 -2.46 9.97
C GLU A 37 -3.20 -1.78 10.00
N MET A 38 -3.40 -0.73 9.21
CA MET A 38 -4.53 0.20 9.37
C MET A 38 -5.50 0.27 8.19
N ASP A 39 -5.24 -0.35 7.04
CA ASP A 39 -6.20 -0.31 5.92
C ASP A 39 -7.45 -1.14 6.23
N ASP A 40 -8.62 -0.64 5.83
CA ASP A 40 -9.90 -1.31 6.06
C ASP A 40 -10.06 -2.59 5.21
N ASP A 41 -9.37 -2.69 4.07
CA ASP A 41 -9.44 -3.87 3.19
C ASP A 41 -8.29 -4.83 3.48
N SER A 42 -8.63 -6.04 3.92
CA SER A 42 -7.65 -7.07 4.27
C SER A 42 -6.72 -7.46 3.10
N GLY A 43 -7.20 -7.35 1.86
CA GLY A 43 -6.38 -7.58 0.68
C GLY A 43 -5.34 -6.47 0.46
N VAL A 44 -5.68 -5.22 0.77
CA VAL A 44 -4.71 -4.10 0.77
C VAL A 44 -3.67 -4.32 1.88
N CYS A 45 -4.09 -4.73 3.08
CA CYS A 45 -3.17 -5.04 4.18
C CYS A 45 -2.17 -6.13 3.79
N GLN A 46 -2.65 -7.24 3.21
CA GLN A 46 -1.80 -8.34 2.75
C GLN A 46 -0.83 -7.89 1.65
N ALA A 47 -1.30 -7.11 0.67
CA ALA A 47 -0.45 -6.58 -0.39
C ALA A 47 0.66 -5.68 0.17
N ALA A 48 0.35 -4.87 1.19
CA ALA A 48 1.32 -3.99 1.85
C ALA A 48 2.38 -4.78 2.62
N ARG A 49 1.98 -5.81 3.35
CA ARG A 49 2.90 -6.72 4.05
C ARG A 49 3.87 -7.40 3.08
N LEU A 50 3.35 -8.02 2.02
CA LEU A 50 4.17 -8.68 1.00
C LEU A 50 5.13 -7.71 0.31
N ARG A 51 4.69 -6.47 0.07
CA ARG A 51 5.54 -5.45 -0.55
C ARG A 51 6.67 -5.01 0.38
N LEU A 52 6.37 -4.82 1.67
CA LEU A 52 7.33 -4.48 2.71
C LEU A 52 8.41 -5.56 2.82
N ASP A 53 8.00 -6.83 2.94
CA ASP A 53 8.92 -7.96 3.04
C ASP A 53 9.87 -8.02 1.83
N ARG A 54 9.34 -7.80 0.62
CA ARG A 54 10.13 -7.75 -0.63
C ARG A 54 11.15 -6.61 -0.66
N LEU A 55 10.90 -5.49 0.03
CA LEU A 55 11.82 -4.37 0.10
C LEU A 55 12.92 -4.63 1.13
N GLN A 56 12.56 -5.15 2.30
CA GLN A 56 13.52 -5.47 3.36
C GLN A 56 14.50 -6.56 2.94
N VAL A 57 14.04 -7.59 2.20
CA VAL A 57 14.93 -8.62 1.65
C VAL A 57 15.96 -8.04 0.66
N LYS A 58 15.61 -6.97 -0.07
CA LYS A 58 16.56 -6.34 -1.00
C LYS A 58 17.63 -5.52 -0.28
N GLU A 59 17.29 -4.93 0.86
CA GLU A 59 18.20 -4.08 1.64
C GLU A 59 19.23 -4.91 2.43
N THR A 60 18.92 -6.16 2.79
CA THR A 60 19.82 -7.00 3.61
C THR A 60 20.83 -7.83 2.83
N VAL A 61 20.71 -7.91 1.49
CA VAL A 61 21.56 -8.76 0.63
C VAL A 61 22.62 -7.95 -0.14
N THR A 62 22.83 -6.68 0.20
CA THR A 62 23.87 -5.81 -0.39
C THR A 62 24.84 -5.36 0.68
#